data_AF-A0A517LUM3-F1
#
_entry.id   AF-A0A517LUM3-F1
#
_cell.length_a   1.000
_cell.length_b   1.000
_cell.length_c   1.000
_cell.angle_alpha   90.00
_cell.angle_beta   90.00
_cell.angle_gamma   90.00
#
_symmetry.space_group_name_H-M   'P 1'
#
loop_
_entity.id
_entity.type
_entity.pdbx_description
1 polymer ?
#
loop_
_entity_poly.entity_id
_entity_poly.type
_entity_poly.pdbx_seq_one_letter_code
_entity_poly.pdbx_strand_id
1 'polypeptide(L)'
;MNQPGRTTLRPADPQPINRHTMDTEPETNKRKPHGRTKWLTKVIVASLFLWLAVAYLAAPWAWELYIRRHPDLDDQPRITRTSDGHPGDPLNVELIGSEAQLQQIMKAADWYSAAALGLKSDLKIAADTVLSRPDDAAPVSSLYLFGRKEDLAFEQPVGDNPRHRHHVRLWKTDEVNPEGRPKWLGSAVYDKRVGLSHTTGQITHVTAADIDAERDYLFQCLEQTGQLAEHSIEPNFHQQHDGYNGGGDPWHTDGSLYIGVIRATEP
;
A
#
# COMPACT_ATOMS: atom_id res chain seq x y z
N MET A 1 60.45 -88.46 50.32
CA MET A 1 60.65 -89.23 51.55
C MET A 1 60.79 -88.23 52.70
N ASN A 2 59.77 -88.13 53.59
CA ASN A 2 59.69 -87.48 54.94
C ASN A 2 60.25 -86.05 55.14
N GLN A 3 59.59 -85.07 55.77
CA GLN A 3 58.41 -85.00 56.67
C GLN A 3 57.88 -83.53 56.76
N PRO A 4 56.75 -83.24 57.45
CA PRO A 4 55.85 -82.10 57.20
C PRO A 4 55.98 -80.93 58.22
N GLY A 5 55.43 -79.77 57.85
CA GLY A 5 55.20 -78.63 58.77
C GLY A 5 53.78 -78.09 58.61
N ARG A 6 52.97 -78.22 59.66
CA ARG A 6 51.55 -77.88 59.76
C ARG A 6 51.43 -76.65 60.67
N THR A 7 50.88 -75.53 60.19
CA THR A 7 50.60 -74.36 61.04
C THR A 7 49.24 -73.71 60.68
N THR A 8 48.27 -74.00 61.57
CA THR A 8 47.14 -73.20 62.06
C THR A 8 46.11 -72.58 61.11
N LEU A 9 44.90 -73.16 61.19
CA LEU A 9 43.59 -72.58 60.85
C LEU A 9 43.20 -71.47 61.86
N ARG A 10 42.50 -70.43 61.38
CA ARG A 10 41.78 -69.43 62.18
C ARG A 10 40.31 -69.38 61.69
N PRO A 11 39.28 -69.42 62.55
CA PRO A 11 37.89 -69.50 62.10
C PRO A 11 37.16 -68.14 62.05
N ALA A 12 36.24 -68.07 61.07
CA ALA A 12 34.92 -67.41 60.98
C ALA A 12 34.74 -65.89 61.23
N ASP A 13 34.04 -65.21 60.31
CA ASP A 13 32.62 -64.83 60.54
C ASP A 13 31.87 -64.41 59.24
N PRO A 14 30.52 -64.45 59.20
CA PRO A 14 29.68 -64.49 57.99
C PRO A 14 28.84 -63.21 57.72
N GLN A 15 28.03 -63.27 56.65
CA GLN A 15 26.75 -62.54 56.35
C GLN A 15 26.79 -61.50 55.20
N PRO A 16 25.65 -61.16 54.54
CA PRO A 16 24.39 -61.90 54.33
C PRO A 16 23.90 -61.92 52.85
N ILE A 17 22.87 -62.73 52.61
CA ILE A 17 22.04 -62.84 51.40
C ILE A 17 21.10 -61.61 51.31
N ASN A 18 20.87 -61.05 50.12
CA ASN A 18 19.56 -60.43 49.85
C ASN A 18 19.16 -60.46 48.37
N ARG A 19 17.95 -60.97 48.14
CA ARG A 19 17.24 -61.10 46.87
C ARG A 19 16.05 -60.17 46.94
N HIS A 20 15.93 -59.15 46.08
CA HIS A 20 14.64 -58.49 45.80
C HIS A 20 14.64 -57.87 44.40
N THR A 21 13.85 -58.48 43.52
CA THR A 21 13.19 -57.86 42.36
C THR A 21 12.06 -56.95 42.85
N MET A 22 12.00 -55.71 42.36
CA MET A 22 10.77 -54.93 42.32
C MET A 22 10.68 -54.20 40.98
N ASP A 23 9.56 -54.44 40.29
CA ASP A 23 9.10 -53.75 39.09
C ASP A 23 8.91 -52.25 39.35
N THR A 24 9.23 -51.41 38.37
CA THR A 24 8.72 -50.03 38.29
C THR A 24 8.74 -49.55 36.83
N GLU A 25 7.58 -49.55 36.19
CA GLU A 25 7.29 -48.64 35.06
C GLU A 25 7.18 -47.20 35.61
N PRO A 26 7.75 -46.18 34.94
CA PRO A 26 7.40 -44.80 35.24
C PRO A 26 6.52 -44.18 34.15
N GLU A 27 5.43 -43.61 34.67
CA GLU A 27 4.39 -42.78 34.08
C GLU A 27 4.84 -41.77 32.99
N THR A 28 4.05 -41.67 31.92
CA THR A 28 4.18 -40.64 30.88
C THR A 28 3.74 -39.27 31.41
N ASN A 29 4.72 -38.42 31.74
CA ASN A 29 4.53 -37.04 32.18
C ASN A 29 4.05 -36.12 31.03
N LYS A 30 2.76 -35.78 30.99
CA LYS A 30 2.20 -34.75 30.08
C LYS A 30 2.58 -33.33 30.57
N ARG A 31 3.69 -32.79 30.08
CA ARG A 31 4.12 -31.40 30.37
C ARG A 31 3.21 -30.36 29.69
N LYS A 32 2.67 -29.40 30.48
CA LYS A 32 1.84 -28.27 30.02
C LYS A 32 2.64 -27.24 29.17
N PRO A 33 2.05 -26.62 28.13
CA PRO A 33 2.79 -25.84 27.12
C PRO A 33 2.92 -24.35 27.48
N HIS A 34 3.32 -23.99 28.71
CA HIS A 34 3.34 -22.58 29.14
C HIS A 34 4.56 -21.76 28.68
N GLY A 35 5.67 -22.41 28.29
CA GLY A 35 6.89 -21.72 27.86
C GLY A 35 6.92 -21.37 26.36
N ARG A 36 6.34 -22.22 25.52
CA ARG A 36 6.31 -22.03 24.06
C ARG A 36 5.48 -20.83 23.66
N THR A 37 4.31 -20.63 24.28
CA THR A 37 3.40 -19.53 23.95
C THR A 37 4.02 -18.17 24.28
N LYS A 38 4.67 -18.03 25.44
CA LYS A 38 5.34 -16.78 25.84
C LYS A 38 6.54 -16.44 24.94
N TRP A 39 7.28 -17.44 24.48
CA TRP A 39 8.37 -17.24 23.52
C TRP A 39 7.83 -16.84 22.14
N LEU A 40 6.76 -17.49 21.67
CA LEU A 40 6.08 -17.13 20.42
C LEU A 40 5.58 -15.68 20.43
N THR A 41 4.94 -15.25 21.53
CA THR A 41 4.46 -13.86 21.66
C THR A 41 5.62 -12.87 21.59
N LYS A 42 6.76 -13.15 22.23
CA LYS A 42 7.95 -12.29 22.17
C LYS A 42 8.52 -12.20 20.75
N VAL A 43 8.55 -13.31 20.02
CA VAL A 43 9.01 -13.34 18.62
C VAL A 43 8.08 -12.51 17.74
N ILE A 44 6.75 -12.68 17.85
CA ILE A 44 5.77 -11.91 17.08
C ILE A 44 5.93 -10.40 17.36
N VAL A 45 6.02 -10.01 18.63
CA VAL A 45 6.18 -8.61 19.03
C VAL A 45 7.51 -8.05 18.48
N ALA A 46 8.61 -8.79 18.60
CA ALA A 46 9.90 -8.36 18.07
C ALA A 46 9.89 -8.23 16.53
N SER A 47 9.26 -9.17 15.83
CA SER A 47 9.07 -9.10 14.38
C SER A 47 8.23 -7.89 13.97
N LEU A 48 7.19 -7.56 14.75
CA LEU A 48 6.35 -6.39 14.51
C LEU A 48 7.12 -5.08 14.74
N PHE A 49 7.93 -4.99 15.81
CA PHE A 49 8.81 -3.84 16.03
C PHE A 49 9.90 -3.70 14.98
N LEU A 50 10.51 -4.81 14.54
CA LEU A 50 11.49 -4.81 13.45
C LEU A 50 10.84 -4.34 12.14
N TRP A 51 9.64 -4.83 11.83
CA TRP A 51 8.86 -4.38 10.69
C TRP A 51 8.58 -2.87 10.79
N LEU A 52 8.14 -2.37 11.95
CA LEU A 52 7.93 -0.93 12.18
C LEU A 52 9.23 -0.14 11.94
N ALA A 53 10.37 -0.59 12.47
CA ALA A 53 11.64 0.11 12.28
C ALA A 53 12.08 0.14 10.81
N VAL A 54 11.90 -0.97 10.08
CA VAL A 54 12.24 -1.03 8.65
C VAL A 54 11.28 -0.16 7.84
N ALA A 55 9.97 -0.29 8.08
CA ALA A 55 8.90 0.40 7.37
C ALA A 55 8.95 1.93 7.55
N TYR A 56 9.22 2.41 8.76
CA TYR A 56 9.13 3.84 9.09
C TYR A 56 10.48 4.56 9.17
N LEU A 57 11.62 3.86 9.18
CA LEU A 57 12.96 4.49 9.22
C LEU A 57 13.83 4.08 8.04
N ALA A 58 14.03 2.78 7.83
CA ALA A 58 15.02 2.30 6.86
C ALA A 58 14.55 2.42 5.40
N ALA A 59 13.29 2.08 5.12
CA ALA A 59 12.73 2.11 3.78
C ALA A 59 12.56 3.54 3.22
N PRO A 60 12.07 4.53 3.99
CA PRO A 60 12.07 5.93 3.56
C PRO A 60 13.48 6.44 3.24
N TRP A 61 14.48 6.11 4.08
CA TRP A 61 15.86 6.52 3.86
C TRP A 61 16.50 5.90 2.61
N ALA A 62 16.26 4.61 2.37
CA ALA A 62 16.75 3.92 1.16
C ALA A 62 16.10 4.47 -0.12
N TRP A 63 14.82 4.81 -0.04
CA TRP A 63 14.05 5.41 -1.13
C TRP A 63 14.54 6.82 -1.47
N GLU A 64 14.80 7.66 -0.45
CA GLU A 64 15.41 8.98 -0.65
C GLU A 64 16.76 8.89 -1.39
N LEU A 65 17.58 7.87 -1.07
CA LEU A 65 18.86 7.65 -1.74
C LEU A 65 18.70 7.23 -3.21
N TYR A 66 17.66 6.46 -3.52
CA TYR A 66 17.34 6.02 -4.89
C TYR A 66 16.89 7.21 -5.75
N ILE A 67 15.94 8.01 -5.26
CA ILE A 67 15.40 9.17 -6.00
C ILE A 67 16.45 10.27 -6.19
N ARG A 68 17.33 10.51 -5.20
CA ARG A 68 18.43 11.48 -5.36
C ARG A 68 19.36 11.16 -6.53
N ARG A 69 19.39 9.90 -7.00
CA ARG A 69 20.16 9.51 -8.19
C ARG A 69 19.40 9.66 -9.51
N HIS A 70 18.09 9.87 -9.47
CA HIS A 70 17.21 10.02 -10.64
C HIS A 70 16.28 11.24 -10.50
N PRO A 71 16.83 12.48 -10.49
CA PRO A 71 16.00 13.68 -10.48
C PRO A 71 15.50 14.01 -11.89
N ASP A 72 14.20 13.86 -12.12
CA ASP A 72 13.55 14.42 -13.31
C ASP A 72 13.08 15.86 -13.03
N LEU A 73 13.57 16.77 -13.86
CA LEU A 73 13.28 18.20 -13.85
C LEU A 73 12.74 18.56 -15.24
N ASP A 74 11.42 18.63 -15.36
CA ASP A 74 10.73 19.27 -16.49
C ASP A 74 9.88 20.43 -15.94
N ASP A 75 9.76 21.51 -16.71
CA ASP A 75 9.03 22.75 -16.35
C ASP A 75 7.52 22.53 -16.18
N GLN A 76 6.99 21.36 -16.56
CA GLN A 76 5.65 20.90 -16.24
C GLN A 76 5.75 19.56 -15.49
N PRO A 77 5.21 19.45 -14.27
CA PRO A 77 5.27 18.20 -13.52
C PRO A 77 4.43 17.14 -14.25
N ARG A 78 5.09 16.12 -14.81
CA ARG A 78 4.44 14.95 -15.44
C ARG A 78 4.08 13.86 -14.42
N ILE A 79 4.72 13.90 -13.26
CA ILE A 79 4.54 12.95 -12.17
C ILE A 79 4.13 13.75 -10.92
N THR A 80 3.11 13.26 -10.22
CA THR A 80 2.67 13.86 -8.95
C THR A 80 3.71 13.62 -7.86
N ARG A 81 3.52 14.22 -6.68
CA ARG A 81 4.39 14.01 -5.53
C ARG A 81 3.61 13.62 -4.29
N THR A 82 4.18 12.80 -3.42
CA THR A 82 3.63 12.58 -2.07
C THR A 82 3.92 13.79 -1.16
N SER A 83 3.29 13.84 0.02
CA SER A 83 3.57 14.87 1.04
C SER A 83 5.04 14.98 1.41
N ASP A 84 5.77 13.87 1.32
CA ASP A 84 7.18 13.75 1.70
C ASP A 84 8.12 14.00 0.51
N GLY A 85 7.57 14.42 -0.64
CA GLY A 85 8.32 14.83 -1.84
C GLY A 85 8.70 13.71 -2.80
N HIS A 86 8.30 12.46 -2.52
CA HIS A 86 8.55 11.31 -3.38
C HIS A 86 7.70 11.36 -4.66
N PRO A 87 8.18 10.82 -5.80
CA PRO A 87 7.36 10.62 -6.99
C PRO A 87 6.10 9.84 -6.63
N GLY A 88 4.94 10.37 -7.01
CA GLY A 88 3.64 9.74 -6.86
C GLY A 88 3.23 9.02 -8.14
N ASP A 89 1.94 9.07 -8.44
CA ASP A 89 1.40 8.51 -9.67
C ASP A 89 1.66 9.46 -10.87
N PRO A 90 1.93 8.91 -12.08
CA PRO A 90 2.09 9.68 -13.31
C PRO A 90 0.76 10.27 -13.81
N LEU A 91 0.82 11.45 -14.42
CA LEU A 91 -0.34 12.10 -15.03
C LEU A 91 -0.62 11.52 -16.42
N ASN A 92 -1.86 11.16 -16.71
CA ASN A 92 -2.21 10.47 -17.95
C ASN A 92 -3.52 10.97 -18.59
N VAL A 93 -4.19 11.96 -17.96
CA VAL A 93 -5.43 12.55 -18.49
C VAL A 93 -5.46 14.07 -18.33
N GLU A 94 -6.01 14.78 -19.31
CA GLU A 94 -6.43 16.18 -19.23
C GLU A 94 -7.92 16.28 -19.58
N LEU A 95 -8.70 16.98 -18.74
CA LEU A 95 -10.12 17.24 -18.98
C LEU A 95 -10.38 18.75 -19.06
N ILE A 96 -11.18 19.16 -20.04
CA ILE A 96 -11.49 20.57 -20.31
C ILE A 96 -12.97 20.82 -20.05
N GLY A 97 -13.25 21.66 -19.04
CA GLY A 97 -14.61 22.01 -18.65
C GLY A 97 -14.69 22.66 -17.27
N SER A 98 -15.88 23.17 -16.93
CA SER A 98 -16.12 23.67 -15.58
C SER A 98 -16.14 22.53 -14.56
N GLU A 99 -15.90 22.84 -13.29
CA GLU A 99 -16.01 21.85 -12.20
C GLU A 99 -17.39 21.17 -12.19
N ALA A 100 -18.46 21.94 -12.42
CA ALA A 100 -19.82 21.40 -12.49
C ALA A 100 -20.02 20.42 -13.66
N GLN A 101 -19.47 20.74 -14.84
CA GLN A 101 -19.49 19.85 -16.00
C GLN A 101 -18.71 18.56 -15.71
N LEU A 102 -17.57 18.68 -15.04
CA LEU A 102 -16.74 17.54 -14.68
C LEU A 102 -17.45 16.63 -13.67
N GLN A 103 -18.03 17.19 -12.61
CA GLN A 103 -18.84 16.42 -11.66
C GLN A 103 -20.04 15.74 -12.35
N GLN A 104 -20.67 16.40 -13.31
CA GLN A 104 -21.81 15.86 -14.04
C GLN A 104 -21.42 14.68 -14.95
N ILE A 105 -20.38 14.82 -15.76
CA ILE A 105 -19.93 13.73 -16.65
C ILE A 105 -19.39 12.55 -15.87
N MET A 106 -18.62 12.79 -14.80
CA MET A 106 -18.11 11.72 -13.92
C MET A 106 -19.27 10.95 -13.29
N LYS A 107 -20.26 11.66 -12.74
CA LYS A 107 -21.45 11.03 -12.18
C LYS A 107 -22.24 10.23 -13.24
N ALA A 108 -22.37 10.76 -14.45
CA ALA A 108 -23.05 10.07 -15.55
C ALA A 108 -22.29 8.81 -16.02
N ALA A 109 -20.98 8.78 -15.81
CA ALA A 109 -20.10 7.64 -16.06
C ALA A 109 -20.03 6.66 -14.87
N ASP A 110 -20.87 6.82 -13.84
CA ASP A 110 -20.82 6.06 -12.58
C ASP A 110 -19.50 6.17 -11.80
N TRP A 111 -18.83 7.32 -11.92
CA TRP A 111 -17.71 7.71 -11.08
C TRP A 111 -18.19 8.65 -9.97
N TYR A 112 -17.94 8.27 -8.72
CA TYR A 112 -18.44 8.98 -7.55
C TYR A 112 -17.32 9.77 -6.89
N SER A 113 -17.63 10.95 -6.37
CA SER A 113 -16.63 11.73 -5.65
C SER A 113 -16.12 10.94 -4.45
N ALA A 114 -14.83 10.65 -4.44
CA ALA A 114 -14.14 10.21 -3.24
C ALA A 114 -14.13 11.43 -2.33
N ALA A 115 -14.94 11.42 -1.27
CA ALA A 115 -15.15 12.58 -0.40
C ALA A 115 -13.80 13.25 -0.14
N ALA A 116 -13.63 14.48 -0.65
CA ALA A 116 -12.40 15.22 -0.50
C ALA A 116 -12.02 15.24 0.98
N LEU A 117 -11.01 14.46 1.35
CA LEU A 117 -10.42 14.48 2.68
C LEU A 117 -9.85 15.89 2.88
N GLY A 118 -10.57 16.72 3.63
CA GLY A 118 -10.24 18.11 3.94
C GLY A 118 -11.19 19.08 3.23
N LEU A 119 -12.11 19.78 3.90
CA LEU A 119 -11.79 20.78 4.93
C LEU A 119 -12.80 20.83 6.10
N LYS A 120 -13.94 20.14 6.02
CA LYS A 120 -14.95 20.15 7.10
C LYS A 120 -14.97 18.89 7.97
N SER A 121 -14.48 17.75 7.47
CA SER A 121 -14.46 16.49 8.25
C SER A 121 -13.19 16.35 9.11
N ASP A 122 -12.05 16.84 8.65
CA ASP A 122 -10.76 16.60 9.31
C ASP A 122 -10.66 17.30 10.69
N LEU A 123 -11.32 18.45 10.88
CA LEU A 123 -11.32 19.14 12.18
C LEU A 123 -12.21 18.43 13.22
N LYS A 124 -13.23 17.68 12.78
CA LYS A 124 -14.11 16.93 13.68
C LYS A 124 -13.54 15.54 13.98
N ILE A 125 -12.84 14.93 13.02
CA ILE A 125 -12.18 13.63 13.20
C ILE A 125 -10.91 13.77 14.06
N ALA A 126 -10.17 14.88 13.95
CA ALA A 126 -9.01 15.14 14.82
C ALA A 126 -9.40 15.38 16.30
N ALA A 127 -10.62 15.83 16.58
CA ALA A 127 -11.11 16.01 17.95
C ALA A 127 -11.61 14.69 18.59
N ASP A 128 -12.08 13.73 17.79
CA ASP A 128 -12.70 12.50 18.29
C ASP A 128 -11.80 11.24 18.17
N THR A 129 -10.64 11.32 17.50
CA THR A 129 -9.76 10.15 17.27
C THR A 129 -8.57 10.09 18.24
N VAL A 130 -8.85 10.20 19.54
CA VAL A 130 -7.96 9.68 20.60
C VAL A 130 -8.52 8.39 21.22
N LEU A 131 -9.73 7.97 20.85
CA LEU A 131 -10.33 6.73 21.35
C LEU A 131 -10.93 5.90 20.21
N SER A 132 -10.16 4.88 19.80
CA SER A 132 -10.64 3.57 19.37
C SER A 132 -11.63 3.49 18.20
N ARG A 133 -11.13 3.21 16.99
CA ARG A 133 -11.78 2.25 16.07
C ARG A 133 -10.75 1.48 15.21
N PRO A 134 -10.89 0.15 15.08
CA PRO A 134 -10.18 -0.63 14.08
C PRO A 134 -10.87 -0.53 12.71
N ASP A 135 -10.04 -0.37 11.68
CA ASP A 135 -10.21 -0.64 10.24
C ASP A 135 -11.51 -0.23 9.53
N ASP A 136 -11.37 0.75 8.61
CA ASP A 136 -11.96 0.72 7.24
C ASP A 136 -11.59 1.95 6.37
N ALA A 137 -10.76 2.87 6.86
CA ALA A 137 -10.26 3.99 6.05
C ALA A 137 -8.75 4.16 6.29
N ALA A 138 -7.93 3.31 5.66
CA ALA A 138 -6.52 3.63 5.50
C ALA A 138 -6.47 4.91 4.66
N PRO A 139 -5.90 6.02 5.15
CA PRO A 139 -5.91 7.28 4.43
C PRO A 139 -5.17 7.07 3.11
N VAL A 140 -5.89 7.24 2.00
CA VAL A 140 -5.28 7.31 0.68
C VAL A 140 -4.22 8.40 0.76
N SER A 141 -2.96 8.07 0.45
CA SER A 141 -1.89 9.07 0.45
C SER A 141 -2.28 10.19 -0.51
N SER A 142 -2.36 11.42 0.02
CA SER A 142 -2.68 12.59 -0.79
C SER A 142 -1.54 12.83 -1.78
N LEU A 143 -1.89 13.16 -3.01
CA LEU A 143 -0.93 13.47 -4.06
C LEU A 143 -0.92 14.98 -4.28
N TYR A 144 0.25 15.48 -4.66
CA TYR A 144 0.51 16.89 -4.79
C TYR A 144 0.97 17.17 -6.20
N LEU A 145 0.37 18.20 -6.79
CA LEU A 145 0.76 18.78 -8.06
C LEU A 145 0.73 20.30 -7.90
N PHE A 146 1.65 21.02 -8.53
CA PHE A 146 1.77 22.47 -8.36
C PHE A 146 1.91 22.93 -6.90
N GLY A 147 2.51 22.08 -6.04
CA GLY A 147 2.69 22.35 -4.62
C GLY A 147 1.41 22.26 -3.77
N ARG A 148 0.30 21.76 -4.31
CA ARG A 148 -0.99 21.64 -3.62
C ARG A 148 -1.65 20.27 -3.83
N LYS A 149 -2.54 19.93 -2.90
CA LYS A 149 -3.35 18.70 -2.96
C LYS A 149 -4.32 18.71 -4.15
N GLU A 150 -4.75 17.53 -4.60
CA GLU A 150 -5.81 17.37 -5.61
C GLU A 150 -7.05 18.22 -5.29
N ASP A 151 -7.68 18.78 -6.33
CA ASP A 151 -8.94 19.52 -6.18
C ASP A 151 -10.13 18.58 -6.14
N LEU A 152 -10.11 17.54 -6.98
CA LEU A 152 -11.18 16.57 -7.13
C LEU A 152 -10.59 15.16 -7.19
N ALA A 153 -11.32 14.21 -6.62
CA ALA A 153 -11.02 12.80 -6.67
C ALA A 153 -12.31 12.03 -6.93
N PHE A 154 -12.25 11.04 -7.81
CA PHE A 154 -13.39 10.20 -8.18
C PHE A 154 -13.03 8.73 -8.18
N GLU A 155 -13.89 7.92 -7.60
CA GLU A 155 -13.73 6.47 -7.51
C GLU A 155 -14.92 5.76 -8.17
N GLN A 156 -14.63 4.62 -8.81
CA GLN A 156 -15.64 3.70 -9.29
C GLN A 156 -15.38 2.28 -8.73
N PRO A 157 -16.36 1.68 -8.02
CA PRO A 157 -16.20 0.36 -7.42
C PRO A 157 -16.20 -0.75 -8.47
N VAL A 158 -15.38 -1.78 -8.27
CA VAL A 158 -15.36 -2.97 -9.14
C VAL A 158 -16.08 -4.14 -8.48
N GLY A 159 -17.33 -4.35 -8.90
CA GLY A 159 -18.19 -5.39 -8.35
C GLY A 159 -18.33 -5.29 -6.83
N ASP A 160 -18.43 -6.43 -6.16
CA ASP A 160 -18.62 -6.50 -4.69
C ASP A 160 -17.30 -6.57 -3.90
N ASN A 161 -16.15 -6.28 -4.51
CA ASN A 161 -14.84 -6.41 -3.86
C ASN A 161 -14.24 -5.03 -3.53
N PRO A 162 -14.20 -4.61 -2.24
CA PRO A 162 -13.67 -3.30 -1.84
C PRO A 162 -12.16 -3.15 -2.06
N ARG A 163 -11.48 -4.22 -2.47
CA ARG A 163 -10.03 -4.22 -2.73
C ARG A 163 -9.69 -3.73 -4.14
N HIS A 164 -10.68 -3.61 -5.02
CA HIS A 164 -10.52 -3.22 -6.40
C HIS A 164 -11.29 -1.93 -6.64
N ARG A 165 -10.59 -0.88 -7.08
CA ARG A 165 -11.24 0.39 -7.41
C ARG A 165 -10.53 1.07 -8.55
N HIS A 166 -11.32 1.66 -9.42
CA HIS A 166 -10.89 2.67 -10.37
C HIS A 166 -10.81 4.00 -9.65
N HIS A 167 -9.76 4.79 -9.86
CA HIS A 167 -9.60 6.08 -9.20
C HIS A 167 -8.90 7.08 -10.12
N VAL A 168 -9.46 8.29 -10.21
CA VAL A 168 -8.81 9.43 -10.85
C VAL A 168 -8.77 10.63 -9.91
N ARG A 169 -7.60 11.28 -9.85
CA ARG A 169 -7.38 12.56 -9.16
C ARG A 169 -7.15 13.66 -10.18
N LEU A 170 -7.67 14.85 -9.91
CA LEU A 170 -7.65 15.98 -10.83
C LEU A 170 -7.19 17.26 -10.13
N TRP A 171 -6.35 18.01 -10.82
CA TRP A 171 -5.85 19.33 -10.44
C TRP A 171 -6.20 20.34 -11.52
N LYS A 172 -6.90 21.39 -11.13
CA LYS A 172 -7.14 22.56 -11.97
C LYS A 172 -5.83 23.27 -12.29
N THR A 173 -5.57 23.51 -13.57
CA THR A 173 -4.41 24.29 -13.98
C THR A 173 -4.73 25.79 -13.97
N ASP A 174 -3.71 26.63 -13.92
CA ASP A 174 -3.87 28.07 -14.15
C ASP A 174 -4.12 28.39 -15.64
N GLU A 175 -3.84 27.43 -16.52
CA GLU A 175 -4.12 27.51 -17.95
C GLU A 175 -5.59 27.23 -18.28
N VAL A 176 -6.02 27.80 -19.40
CA VAL A 176 -7.33 27.58 -20.01
C VAL A 176 -7.15 27.15 -21.46
N ASN A 177 -8.15 26.48 -22.03
CA ASN A 177 -8.16 26.23 -23.47
C ASN A 177 -8.30 27.56 -24.25
N PRO A 178 -8.13 27.57 -25.59
CA PRO A 178 -8.30 28.78 -26.41
C PRO A 178 -9.67 29.47 -26.29
N GLU A 179 -10.69 28.76 -25.79
CA GLU A 179 -12.05 29.25 -25.56
C GLU A 179 -12.26 29.78 -24.13
N GLY A 180 -11.21 29.82 -23.30
CA GLY A 180 -11.26 30.29 -21.91
C GLY A 180 -11.84 29.27 -20.92
N ARG A 181 -11.96 28.00 -21.31
CA ARG A 181 -12.48 26.93 -20.45
C ARG A 181 -11.38 26.36 -19.55
N PRO A 182 -11.67 26.06 -18.27
CA PRO A 182 -10.68 25.50 -17.36
C PRO A 182 -10.15 24.14 -17.84
N LYS A 183 -8.84 23.93 -17.66
CA LYS A 183 -8.20 22.64 -17.85
C LYS A 183 -7.94 21.96 -16.50
N TRP A 184 -8.01 20.64 -16.49
CA TRP A 184 -7.81 19.79 -15.34
C TRP A 184 -6.85 18.68 -15.72
N LEU A 185 -5.66 18.67 -15.13
CA LEU A 185 -4.68 17.62 -15.33
C LEU A 185 -4.88 16.54 -14.27
N GLY A 186 -4.74 15.27 -14.63
CA GLY A 186 -5.10 14.18 -13.74
C GLY A 186 -4.27 12.92 -13.88
N SER A 187 -4.40 12.10 -12.85
CA SER A 187 -3.80 10.79 -12.71
C SER A 187 -4.91 9.77 -12.49
N ALA A 188 -5.20 8.96 -13.50
CA ALA A 188 -6.11 7.83 -13.44
C ALA A 188 -5.29 6.55 -13.18
N VAL A 189 -5.59 5.87 -12.08
CA VAL A 189 -4.91 4.63 -11.67
C VAL A 189 -5.89 3.58 -11.17
N TYR A 190 -5.59 2.30 -11.46
CA TYR A 190 -6.36 1.17 -10.98
C TYR A 190 -5.73 0.57 -9.73
N ASP A 191 -6.48 0.48 -8.64
CA ASP A 191 -6.04 -0.23 -7.45
C ASP A 191 -6.51 -1.69 -7.52
N LYS A 192 -5.57 -2.63 -7.64
CA LYS A 192 -5.87 -4.06 -7.84
C LYS A 192 -6.00 -4.88 -6.57
N ARG A 193 -5.49 -4.39 -5.43
CA ARG A 193 -5.62 -5.05 -4.13
C ARG A 193 -5.26 -4.13 -2.98
N VAL A 194 -5.72 -4.46 -1.77
CA VAL A 194 -5.10 -3.98 -0.54
C VAL A 194 -3.80 -4.75 -0.31
N GLY A 195 -2.73 -4.05 0.04
CA GLY A 195 -1.41 -4.60 0.30
C GLY A 195 -0.62 -3.74 1.28
N LEU A 196 0.68 -3.99 1.33
CA LEU A 196 1.62 -3.15 2.07
C LEU A 196 2.41 -2.34 1.06
N SER A 197 2.59 -1.05 1.35
CA SER A 197 3.47 -0.16 0.61
C SER A 197 4.88 -0.74 0.65
N HIS A 198 5.51 -0.89 -0.51
CA HIS A 198 6.88 -1.34 -0.61
C HIS A 198 7.87 -0.28 -0.09
N THR A 199 7.48 0.99 -0.05
CA THR A 199 8.30 2.12 0.39
C THR A 199 8.13 2.46 1.87
N THR A 200 6.92 2.34 2.41
CA THR A 200 6.60 2.74 3.79
C THR A 200 6.17 1.58 4.68
N GLY A 201 5.98 0.39 4.12
CA GLY A 201 5.42 -0.78 4.82
C GLY A 201 3.95 -0.60 5.24
N GLN A 202 3.32 0.56 5.08
CA GLN A 202 1.96 0.84 5.53
C GLN A 202 0.92 0.05 4.72
N ILE A 203 -0.24 -0.23 5.31
CA ILE A 203 -1.36 -0.78 4.54
C ILE A 203 -1.79 0.27 3.51
N THR A 204 -1.61 -0.04 2.24
CA THR A 204 -1.98 0.80 1.10
C THR A 204 -2.70 -0.05 0.07
N HIS A 205 -3.31 0.60 -0.91
CA HIS A 205 -3.72 -0.11 -2.11
C HIS A 205 -2.54 -0.21 -3.05
N VAL A 206 -2.42 -1.38 -3.64
CA VAL A 206 -1.39 -1.68 -4.64
C VAL A 206 -1.97 -1.30 -5.98
N THR A 207 -1.32 -0.34 -6.62
CA THR A 207 -1.72 0.15 -7.93
C THR A 207 -1.30 -0.86 -9.01
N ALA A 208 -2.11 -1.00 -10.04
CA ALA A 208 -1.75 -1.77 -11.23
C ALA A 208 -0.68 -1.03 -12.03
N ALA A 209 0.19 -1.80 -12.67
CA ALA A 209 1.32 -1.20 -13.37
C ALA A 209 0.94 -0.55 -14.69
N ASP A 210 -0.09 -1.06 -15.35
CA ASP A 210 -0.57 -0.50 -16.61
C ASP A 210 -1.51 0.67 -16.31
N ILE A 211 -0.98 1.90 -16.38
CA ILE A 211 -1.78 3.11 -16.17
C ILE A 211 -2.59 3.47 -17.41
N ASP A 212 -2.18 2.97 -18.58
CA ASP A 212 -2.86 3.24 -19.84
C ASP A 212 -4.18 2.49 -19.90
N ALA A 213 -4.22 1.26 -19.38
CA ALA A 213 -5.46 0.51 -19.24
C ALA A 213 -6.52 1.29 -18.43
N GLU A 214 -6.10 1.98 -17.36
CA GLU A 214 -7.03 2.79 -16.56
C GLU A 214 -7.42 4.09 -17.26
N ARG A 215 -6.45 4.78 -17.89
CA ARG A 215 -6.70 5.98 -18.72
C ARG A 215 -7.74 5.68 -19.80
N ASP A 216 -7.53 4.60 -20.53
CA ASP A 216 -8.38 4.18 -21.64
C ASP A 216 -9.76 3.76 -21.13
N TYR A 217 -9.83 3.09 -19.98
CA TYR A 217 -11.10 2.76 -19.32
C TYR A 217 -11.89 4.01 -18.90
N LEU A 218 -11.24 4.99 -18.26
CA LEU A 218 -11.87 6.25 -17.90
C LEU A 218 -12.44 6.95 -19.14
N PHE A 219 -11.67 7.08 -20.21
CA PHE A 219 -12.15 7.72 -21.44
C PHE A 219 -13.29 6.94 -22.09
N GLN A 220 -13.25 5.60 -22.09
CA GLN A 220 -14.37 4.78 -22.54
C GLN A 220 -15.65 5.08 -21.74
N CYS A 221 -15.56 5.17 -20.41
CA CYS A 221 -16.71 5.51 -19.57
C CYS A 221 -17.24 6.92 -19.88
N LEU A 222 -16.36 7.90 -20.06
CA LEU A 222 -16.75 9.28 -20.39
C LEU A 222 -17.41 9.39 -21.76
N GLU A 223 -16.89 8.69 -22.78
CA GLU A 223 -17.47 8.64 -24.13
C GLU A 223 -18.89 8.05 -24.11
N GLN A 224 -19.12 6.99 -23.34
CA GLN A 224 -20.43 6.34 -23.21
C GLN A 224 -21.52 7.27 -22.64
N THR A 225 -21.16 8.34 -21.94
CA THR A 225 -22.12 9.33 -21.44
C THR A 225 -22.73 10.20 -22.55
N GLY A 226 -22.08 10.28 -23.72
CA GLY A 226 -22.41 11.23 -24.79
C GLY A 226 -22.13 12.70 -24.45
N GLN A 227 -21.54 12.99 -23.29
CA GLN A 227 -21.21 14.34 -22.83
C GLN A 227 -19.76 14.73 -23.14
N LEU A 228 -18.92 13.80 -23.60
CA LEU A 228 -17.61 14.12 -24.15
C LEU A 228 -17.79 14.65 -25.58
N ALA A 229 -17.39 15.89 -25.84
CA ALA A 229 -17.51 16.53 -27.14
C ALA A 229 -16.34 16.17 -28.07
N GLU A 230 -15.12 16.17 -27.52
CA GLU A 230 -13.91 15.84 -28.25
C GLU A 230 -12.99 14.98 -27.39
N HIS A 231 -12.27 14.08 -28.06
CA HIS A 231 -11.20 13.28 -27.50
C HIS A 231 -10.00 13.40 -28.45
N SER A 232 -8.87 13.86 -27.91
CA SER A 232 -7.59 13.93 -28.62
C SER A 232 -6.47 13.33 -27.78
N ILE A 233 -5.36 12.99 -28.44
CA ILE A 233 -4.21 12.36 -27.81
C ILE A 233 -3.01 13.26 -28.04
N GLU A 234 -2.31 13.61 -26.96
CA GLU A 234 -1.00 14.25 -27.03
C GLU A 234 0.10 13.17 -26.90
N PRO A 235 0.78 12.81 -27.99
CA PRO A 235 1.83 11.79 -27.96
C PRO A 235 3.12 12.35 -27.35
N ASN A 236 3.92 11.47 -26.74
CA ASN A 236 5.21 11.80 -26.11
C ASN A 236 5.10 12.86 -25.00
N PHE A 237 3.98 12.84 -24.27
CA PHE A 237 3.85 13.56 -23.02
C PHE A 237 4.89 13.03 -22.02
N HIS A 238 4.93 11.74 -21.70
CA HIS A 238 6.01 11.23 -20.87
C HIS A 238 7.28 10.97 -21.68
N GLN A 239 8.42 11.39 -21.14
CA GLN A 239 9.74 11.01 -21.65
C GLN A 239 10.23 9.68 -21.04
N GLN A 240 9.73 9.36 -19.85
CA GLN A 240 10.00 8.11 -19.14
C GLN A 240 8.73 7.24 -19.13
N HIS A 241 8.85 6.02 -19.63
CA HIS A 241 7.71 5.14 -19.89
C HIS A 241 7.47 4.09 -18.79
N ASP A 242 8.32 4.06 -17.78
CA ASP A 242 8.20 3.16 -16.64
C ASP A 242 8.77 3.79 -15.38
N GLY A 243 8.29 3.37 -14.21
CA GLY A 243 8.81 3.87 -12.94
C GLY A 243 8.12 3.24 -11.75
N TYR A 244 8.22 3.90 -10.60
CA TYR A 244 7.58 3.47 -9.37
C TYR A 244 6.91 4.65 -8.69
N ASN A 245 5.74 4.43 -8.11
CA ASN A 245 5.00 5.45 -7.38
C ASN A 245 5.44 5.55 -5.91
N GLY A 246 4.78 6.42 -5.16
CA GLY A 246 5.09 6.70 -3.76
C GLY A 246 4.92 5.49 -2.83
N GLY A 247 4.12 4.50 -3.23
CA GLY A 247 3.95 3.21 -2.55
C GLY A 247 4.97 2.14 -2.98
N GLY A 248 5.82 2.45 -3.96
CA GLY A 248 6.76 1.51 -4.57
C GLY A 248 6.11 0.53 -5.53
N ASP A 249 4.89 0.83 -6.00
CA ASP A 249 4.25 0.05 -7.05
C ASP A 249 4.81 0.47 -8.41
N PRO A 250 5.20 -0.49 -9.27
CA PRO A 250 5.69 -0.17 -10.60
C PRO A 250 4.54 0.39 -11.45
N TRP A 251 4.85 1.30 -12.37
CA TRP A 251 3.96 1.79 -13.41
C TRP A 251 4.66 1.76 -14.78
N HIS A 252 3.89 1.66 -15.86
CA HIS A 252 4.34 1.82 -17.24
C HIS A 252 3.27 2.48 -18.11
N THR A 253 3.70 3.18 -19.15
CA THR A 253 2.84 3.93 -20.08
C THR A 253 3.43 4.00 -21.49
N ASP A 254 2.57 4.13 -22.50
CA ASP A 254 2.89 4.47 -23.89
C ASP A 254 3.39 5.92 -24.06
N GLY A 255 3.32 6.71 -22.97
CA GLY A 255 3.79 8.08 -22.90
C GLY A 255 2.80 9.12 -23.42
N SER A 256 1.56 8.73 -23.69
CA SER A 256 0.53 9.63 -24.22
C SER A 256 -0.35 10.21 -23.11
N LEU A 257 -0.75 11.47 -23.30
CA LEU A 257 -1.77 12.13 -22.49
C LEU A 257 -3.09 12.14 -23.27
N TYR A 258 -4.16 11.62 -22.67
CA TYR A 258 -5.49 11.70 -23.29
C TYR A 258 -6.18 12.99 -22.86
N ILE A 259 -6.69 13.75 -23.84
CA ILE A 259 -7.30 15.06 -23.64
C ILE A 259 -8.78 14.96 -24.01
N GLY A 260 -9.66 15.29 -23.07
CA GLY A 260 -11.11 15.23 -23.22
C GLY A 260 -11.76 16.60 -23.07
N VAL A 261 -12.54 17.04 -24.06
CA VAL A 261 -13.33 18.27 -23.98
C VAL A 261 -14.76 17.92 -23.61
N ILE A 262 -15.22 18.36 -22.44
CA ILE A 262 -16.60 18.12 -22.00
C ILE A 262 -17.52 19.05 -22.80
N ARG A 263 -18.69 18.57 -23.24
CA ARG A 263 -19.67 19.38 -23.96
C ARG A 263 -20.13 20.55 -23.09
N ALA A 264 -20.18 21.73 -23.67
CA ALA A 264 -20.80 22.88 -23.00
C ALA A 264 -22.30 22.60 -22.85
N THR A 265 -22.78 22.61 -21.60
CA THR A 265 -24.22 22.66 -21.32
C THR A 265 -24.72 24.04 -21.74
N GLU A 266 -25.68 24.09 -22.65
CA GLU A 266 -26.39 25.35 -22.93
C GLU A 266 -27.08 25.83 -21.64
N PRO A 267 -27.04 27.14 -21.34
CA PRO A 267 -27.61 27.71 -20.12
C PRO A 267 -29.14 27.59 -20.05
#